data_AF-A0A8C7H6C2-F1
#
_entry.id   AF-A0A8C7H6C2-F1
#
_cell.length_a   1.000
_cell.length_b   1.000
_cell.length_c   1.000
_cell.angle_alpha   90.00
_cell.angle_beta   90.00
_cell.angle_gamma   90.00
#
_symmetry.space_group_name_H-M   'P 1'
#
loop_
_entity.id
_entity.type
_entity.pdbx_description
1 polymer ?
#
loop_
_entity_poly.entity_id
_entity_poly.type
_entity_poly.pdbx_seq_one_letter_code
_entity_poly.pdbx_strand_id
1 'polypeptide(L)'
;MSRELDALTVVNQLRDLAADPLNRRAIVQDNGCLPGLILFLDHPNPQVVYSALLAVRYLAECRTNREKMKGELGMMLSLQNVMQKGSSPGETKLLASEIYEILQAAGNEAEQAEASSCRRKAHFFLGSTNKKAKTVVLHIDGLDDSARRSLCEEALLKIRGVISFTFQMAVKRCVVRIRSDIKAEVSTTTQLMLPFQEGAEEAVVEHNEDIPDYLPEEESPSQEQDKAVTRVGSITDGVGWLSTAANFLSRSFYW
;
A
#
# COMPACT_ATOMS: atom_id res chain seq x y z
N MET A 1 25.92 29.77 -14.64
CA MET A 1 26.26 29.62 -13.21
C MET A 1 25.03 29.61 -12.30
N SER A 2 24.18 30.65 -12.20
CA SER A 2 23.05 30.64 -11.24
C SER A 2 21.98 29.57 -11.51
N ARG A 3 21.64 29.29 -12.79
CA ARG A 3 20.64 28.26 -13.16
C ARG A 3 21.12 26.81 -12.96
N GLU A 4 22.43 26.56 -13.04
CA GLU A 4 23.01 25.22 -12.89
C GLU A 4 23.11 24.80 -11.42
N LEU A 5 23.42 25.75 -10.54
CA LEU A 5 23.37 25.56 -9.09
C LEU A 5 21.94 25.30 -8.59
N ASP A 6 20.96 25.92 -9.23
CA ASP A 6 19.54 25.71 -8.95
C ASP A 6 19.11 24.28 -9.33
N ALA A 7 19.43 23.83 -10.56
CA ALA A 7 19.13 22.48 -11.02
C ALA A 7 19.74 21.38 -10.13
N LEU A 8 21.01 21.54 -9.72
CA LEU A 8 21.66 20.58 -8.83
C LEU A 8 21.02 20.56 -7.43
N THR A 9 20.58 21.70 -6.93
CA THR A 9 19.91 21.80 -5.63
C THR A 9 18.56 21.10 -5.66
N VAL A 10 17.77 21.36 -6.70
CA VAL A 10 16.44 20.76 -6.89
C VAL A 10 16.54 19.24 -7.01
N VAL A 11 17.44 18.73 -7.84
CA VAL A 11 17.58 17.27 -8.02
C VAL A 11 18.10 16.57 -6.76
N ASN A 12 18.97 17.23 -5.98
CA ASN A 12 19.44 16.71 -4.70
C ASN A 12 18.29 16.61 -3.69
N GLN A 13 17.46 17.64 -3.58
CA GLN A 13 16.28 17.61 -2.72
C GLN A 13 15.31 16.49 -3.14
N LEU A 14 15.07 16.33 -4.45
CA LEU A 14 14.20 15.27 -4.96
C LEU A 14 14.79 13.87 -4.72
N ARG A 15 16.10 13.71 -4.81
CA ARG A 15 16.80 12.47 -4.46
C ARG A 15 16.64 12.15 -2.97
N ASP A 16 16.85 13.14 -2.09
CA ASP A 16 16.78 12.94 -0.65
C ASP A 16 15.34 12.60 -0.21
N LEU A 17 14.35 13.22 -0.87
CA LEU A 17 12.94 12.85 -0.79
C LEU A 17 12.67 11.41 -1.21
N ALA A 18 13.19 10.99 -2.37
CA ALA A 18 13.01 9.65 -2.90
C ALA A 18 13.74 8.58 -2.07
N ALA A 19 14.80 8.95 -1.35
CA ALA A 19 15.53 8.04 -0.47
C ALA A 19 14.61 7.44 0.61
N ASP A 20 13.66 8.23 1.13
CA ASP A 20 12.63 7.77 2.07
C ASP A 20 11.56 6.89 1.35
N PRO A 21 11.42 5.60 1.74
CA PRO A 21 10.42 4.70 1.16
C PRO A 21 8.97 5.20 1.20
N LEU A 22 8.61 6.02 2.18
CA LEU A 22 7.24 6.53 2.34
C LEU A 22 6.86 7.53 1.23
N ASN A 23 7.83 8.30 0.74
CA ASN A 23 7.59 9.35 -0.26
C ASN A 23 7.56 8.80 -1.69
N ARG A 24 8.23 7.68 -1.96
CA ARG A 24 8.45 7.14 -3.32
C ARG A 24 7.17 6.96 -4.12
N ARG A 25 6.08 6.52 -3.49
CA ARG A 25 4.79 6.33 -4.16
C ARG A 25 4.13 7.67 -4.50
N ALA A 26 4.14 8.62 -3.57
CA ALA A 26 3.56 9.94 -3.77
C ALA A 26 4.30 10.71 -4.88
N ILE A 27 5.64 10.64 -4.90
CA ILE A 27 6.48 11.29 -5.92
C ILE A 27 6.15 10.76 -7.33
N VAL A 28 6.00 9.45 -7.49
CA VAL A 28 5.66 8.85 -8.80
C VAL A 28 4.21 9.12 -9.19
N GLN A 29 3.32 9.33 -8.22
CA GLN A 29 1.93 9.70 -8.49
C GLN A 29 1.79 11.14 -8.96
N ASP A 30 2.65 12.05 -8.49
CA ASP A 30 2.67 13.43 -8.96
C ASP A 30 3.10 13.51 -10.43
N ASN A 31 2.27 14.15 -11.26
CA ASN A 31 2.43 14.19 -12.71
C ASN A 31 3.64 15.03 -13.15
N GLY A 32 4.16 15.92 -12.29
CA GLY A 32 5.31 16.75 -12.62
C GLY A 32 6.67 16.12 -12.31
N CYS A 33 6.73 15.18 -11.37
CA CYS A 33 8.01 14.69 -10.85
C CYS A 33 8.77 13.79 -11.83
N LEU A 34 8.08 12.86 -12.50
CA LEU A 34 8.75 11.97 -13.45
C LEU A 34 9.25 12.72 -14.70
N PRO A 35 8.44 13.57 -15.37
CA PRO A 35 8.94 14.41 -16.45
C PRO A 35 10.11 15.31 -16.02
N GLY A 36 10.03 15.89 -14.81
CA GLY A 36 11.12 16.69 -14.25
C GLY A 36 12.43 15.89 -14.09
N LEU A 37 12.35 14.67 -13.56
CA LEU A 37 13.51 13.77 -13.46
C LEU A 37 14.09 13.41 -14.83
N ILE A 38 13.23 13.12 -15.81
CA ILE A 38 13.64 12.79 -17.18
C ILE A 38 14.42 13.96 -17.79
N LEU A 39 13.97 15.21 -17.61
CA LEU A 39 14.68 16.39 -18.08
C LEU A 39 16.08 16.52 -17.45
N PHE A 40 16.24 16.18 -16.17
CA PHE A 40 17.56 16.20 -15.52
C PHE A 40 18.52 15.14 -16.05
N LEU A 41 18.05 14.06 -16.67
CA LEU A 41 18.90 13.03 -17.27
C LEU A 41 19.65 13.53 -18.52
N ASP A 42 19.09 14.51 -19.23
CA ASP A 42 19.69 15.11 -20.42
C ASP A 42 20.58 16.33 -20.11
N HIS A 43 20.72 16.69 -18.84
CA HIS A 43 21.47 17.87 -18.39
C HIS A 43 22.97 17.79 -18.76
N PRO A 44 23.64 18.91 -19.12
CA PRO A 44 25.07 18.91 -19.49
C PRO A 44 26.00 18.57 -18.31
N ASN A 45 25.60 18.90 -17.08
CA ASN A 45 26.38 18.60 -15.87
C ASN A 45 26.19 17.13 -15.42
N PRO A 46 27.26 16.30 -15.38
CA PRO A 46 27.17 14.89 -15.00
C PRO A 46 26.71 14.66 -13.55
N GLN A 47 26.95 15.62 -12.64
CA GLN A 47 26.50 15.52 -11.24
C GLN A 47 24.97 15.61 -11.10
N VAL A 48 24.33 16.42 -11.95
CA VAL A 48 22.87 16.53 -12.02
C VAL A 48 22.28 15.23 -12.54
N VAL A 49 22.84 14.69 -13.63
CA VAL A 49 22.41 13.41 -14.22
C VAL A 49 22.57 12.26 -13.22
N TYR A 50 23.70 12.17 -12.53
CA TYR A 50 23.95 11.14 -11.53
C TYR A 50 22.97 11.22 -10.36
N SER A 51 22.70 12.43 -9.85
CA SER A 51 21.73 12.63 -8.76
C SER A 51 20.30 12.30 -9.19
N ALA A 52 19.93 12.63 -10.44
CA ALA A 52 18.65 12.25 -11.01
C ALA A 52 18.50 10.73 -11.14
N LEU A 53 19.54 10.03 -11.62
CA LEU A 53 19.54 8.57 -11.71
C LEU A 53 19.42 7.91 -10.34
N LEU A 54 20.07 8.45 -9.30
CA LEU A 54 19.90 7.96 -7.93
C LEU A 54 18.45 8.10 -7.45
N ALA A 55 17.82 9.26 -7.71
CA ALA A 55 16.41 9.46 -7.40
C ALA A 55 15.53 8.43 -8.14
N VAL A 56 15.72 8.28 -9.45
CA VAL A 56 15.00 7.29 -10.28
C VAL A 56 15.21 5.87 -9.75
N ARG A 57 16.42 5.52 -9.32
CA ARG A 57 16.70 4.21 -8.71
C ARG A 57 15.91 3.99 -7.43
N TYR A 58 15.91 4.95 -6.52
CA TYR A 58 15.12 4.85 -5.29
C TYR A 58 13.63 4.68 -5.59
N LEU A 59 13.10 5.40 -6.58
CA LEU A 59 11.71 5.26 -7.00
C LEU A 59 11.43 3.86 -7.59
N ALA A 60 12.37 3.30 -8.37
CA ALA A 60 12.27 1.99 -9.01
C ALA A 60 12.41 0.80 -8.04
N GLU A 61 12.94 1.02 -6.82
CA GLU A 61 12.92 0.00 -5.76
C GLU A 61 11.48 -0.39 -5.38
N CYS A 62 10.51 0.54 -5.52
CA CYS A 62 9.11 0.24 -5.30
C CYS A 62 8.50 -0.42 -6.56
N ARG A 63 8.14 -1.70 -6.47
CA ARG A 63 7.57 -2.47 -7.60
C ARG A 63 6.34 -1.82 -8.22
N THR A 64 5.48 -1.22 -7.40
CA THR A 64 4.25 -0.53 -7.86
C THR A 64 4.56 0.69 -8.73
N ASN A 65 5.73 1.31 -8.59
CA ASN A 65 6.13 2.46 -9.38
C ASN A 65 6.68 2.07 -10.75
N ARG A 66 7.26 0.87 -10.90
CA ARG A 66 8.02 0.47 -12.09
C ARG A 66 7.20 0.51 -13.37
N GLU A 67 5.95 0.04 -13.32
CA GLU A 67 5.01 0.09 -14.45
C GLU A 67 4.76 1.53 -14.90
N LYS A 68 4.44 2.43 -13.96
CA LYS A 68 4.21 3.85 -14.26
C LYS A 68 5.48 4.51 -14.81
N MET A 69 6.63 4.25 -14.20
CA MET A 69 7.91 4.79 -14.65
C MET A 69 8.30 4.29 -16.05
N LYS A 70 8.06 3.01 -16.36
CA LYS A 70 8.31 2.43 -17.68
C LYS A 70 7.40 3.06 -18.75
N GLY A 71 6.14 3.33 -18.39
CA GLY A 71 5.15 3.95 -19.27
C GLY A 71 5.31 5.47 -19.44
N GLU A 72 6.12 6.13 -18.60
CA GLU A 72 6.34 7.57 -18.68
C GLU A 72 7.09 7.93 -19.97
N LEU A 73 6.57 8.93 -20.69
CA LEU A 73 7.12 9.34 -21.98
C LEU A 73 8.57 9.80 -21.83
N GLY A 74 9.47 9.15 -22.57
CA GLY A 74 10.90 9.50 -22.61
C GLY A 74 11.76 8.82 -21.55
N MET A 75 11.20 8.18 -20.51
CA MET A 75 12.01 7.56 -19.43
C MET A 75 13.01 6.53 -19.97
N MET A 76 12.51 5.54 -20.71
CA MET A 76 13.35 4.47 -21.26
C MET A 76 14.37 5.01 -22.28
N LEU A 77 13.99 6.01 -23.07
CA LEU A 77 14.87 6.63 -24.07
C LEU A 77 15.98 7.45 -23.41
N SER A 78 15.68 8.25 -22.39
CA SER A 78 16.67 9.04 -21.67
C SER A 78 17.68 8.15 -20.94
N LEU A 79 17.26 7.01 -20.37
CA LEU A 79 18.19 6.02 -19.81
C LEU A 79 19.15 5.47 -20.88
N GLN A 80 18.64 5.09 -22.05
CA GLN A 80 19.46 4.63 -23.18
C GLN A 80 20.43 5.72 -23.66
N ASN A 81 19.98 6.97 -23.74
CA ASN A 81 20.84 8.10 -24.09
C ASN A 81 22.01 8.24 -23.11
N VAL A 82 21.75 8.15 -21.80
CA VAL A 82 22.81 8.24 -20.78
C VAL A 82 23.82 7.09 -20.89
N MET A 83 23.37 5.87 -21.24
CA MET A 83 24.23 4.71 -21.46
C MET A 83 25.14 4.89 -22.70
N GLN A 84 24.60 5.45 -23.78
CA GLN A 84 25.30 5.60 -25.06
C GLN A 84 26.18 6.86 -25.10
N LYS A 85 25.87 7.88 -24.30
CA LYS A 85 26.58 9.16 -24.27
C LYS A 85 28.05 8.95 -23.87
N GLY A 86 28.97 9.29 -24.77
CA GLY A 86 30.41 9.13 -24.53
C GLY A 86 30.95 9.93 -23.33
N SER A 87 30.29 11.03 -22.96
CA SER A 87 30.71 11.94 -21.89
C SER A 87 30.22 11.59 -20.49
N SER A 88 29.39 10.55 -20.31
CA SER A 88 28.95 10.12 -18.98
C SER A 88 30.01 9.25 -18.29
N PRO A 89 30.27 9.46 -16.98
CA PRO A 89 31.15 8.59 -16.19
C PRO A 89 30.71 7.12 -16.24
N GLY A 90 31.66 6.18 -16.12
CA GLY A 90 31.37 4.74 -16.19
C GLY A 90 30.33 4.28 -15.17
N GLU A 91 30.42 4.77 -13.93
CA GLU A 91 29.45 4.49 -12.87
C GLU A 91 28.03 4.98 -13.22
N THR A 92 27.91 6.15 -13.84
CA THR A 92 26.63 6.70 -14.31
C THR A 92 25.99 5.81 -15.36
N LYS A 93 26.80 5.25 -16.28
CA LYS A 93 26.33 4.30 -17.31
C LYS A 93 25.87 2.99 -16.71
N LEU A 94 26.62 2.44 -15.76
CA LEU A 94 26.24 1.22 -15.04
C LEU A 94 24.93 1.42 -14.27
N LEU A 95 24.79 2.56 -13.59
CA LEU A 95 23.58 2.92 -12.87
C LEU A 95 22.37 3.04 -13.82
N ALA A 96 22.53 3.71 -14.95
CA ALA A 96 21.47 3.82 -15.96
C ALA A 96 21.09 2.45 -16.55
N SER A 97 22.07 1.59 -16.84
CA SER A 97 21.84 0.22 -17.31
C SER A 97 21.05 -0.61 -16.31
N GLU A 98 21.40 -0.54 -15.02
CA GLU A 98 20.71 -1.30 -14.00
C GLU A 98 19.25 -0.85 -13.84
N ILE A 99 19.00 0.47 -13.85
CA ILE A 99 17.64 1.01 -13.80
C ILE A 99 16.84 0.58 -15.04
N TYR A 100 17.45 0.62 -16.22
CA TYR A 100 16.83 0.19 -17.46
C TYR A 100 16.37 -1.27 -17.37
N GLU A 101 17.22 -2.18 -16.88
CA GLU A 101 16.86 -3.59 -16.68
C GLU A 101 15.73 -3.77 -15.64
N ILE A 102 15.78 -3.02 -14.52
CA ILE A 102 14.73 -3.07 -13.49
C ILE A 102 13.36 -2.66 -14.08
N LEU A 103 13.33 -1.61 -14.89
CA LEU A 103 12.09 -1.14 -15.52
C LEU A 103 11.67 -2.06 -16.67
N GLN A 104 12.60 -2.58 -17.46
CA GLN A 104 12.32 -3.51 -18.55
C GLN A 104 11.61 -4.77 -18.02
N ALA A 105 12.11 -5.32 -16.90
CA ALA A 105 11.56 -6.50 -16.23
C ALA A 105 10.16 -6.29 -15.64
N ALA A 106 9.71 -5.04 -15.42
CA ALA A 106 8.45 -4.74 -14.75
C ALA A 106 7.21 -5.33 -15.47
N GLY A 107 7.27 -5.48 -16.80
CA GLY A 107 6.18 -6.07 -17.60
C GLY A 107 6.14 -7.60 -17.53
N ASN A 108 7.29 -8.26 -17.33
CA ASN A 108 7.34 -9.72 -17.21
C ASN A 108 6.86 -10.19 -15.83
N GLU A 109 6.94 -9.31 -14.82
CA GLU A 109 6.40 -9.57 -13.48
C GLU A 109 4.87 -9.45 -13.45
N ALA A 110 4.21 -8.75 -14.39
CA ALA A 110 2.75 -8.64 -14.43
C ALA A 110 2.08 -9.95 -14.88
N GLU A 111 2.64 -10.67 -15.86
CA GLU A 111 2.13 -11.99 -16.29
C GLU A 111 2.44 -13.11 -15.27
N GLN A 112 3.53 -12.99 -14.50
CA GLN A 112 3.82 -13.91 -13.38
C GLN A 112 3.16 -13.48 -12.05
N ALA A 113 2.71 -12.24 -11.91
CA ALA A 113 1.95 -11.76 -10.76
C ALA A 113 0.51 -12.26 -10.76
N GLU A 114 -0.12 -12.57 -11.90
CA GLU A 114 -1.43 -13.25 -11.88
C GLU A 114 -1.33 -14.68 -11.31
N ALA A 115 -0.19 -15.35 -11.47
CA ALA A 115 0.09 -16.65 -10.84
C ALA A 115 0.68 -16.55 -9.41
N SER A 116 1.15 -15.37 -8.98
CA SER A 116 1.87 -15.19 -7.70
C SER A 116 1.34 -14.07 -6.79
N SER A 117 0.26 -13.38 -7.17
CA SER A 117 -0.45 -12.39 -6.34
C SER A 117 -0.98 -13.01 -5.03
N CYS A 118 -1.08 -14.35 -4.97
CA CYS A 118 -1.37 -15.08 -3.73
C CYS A 118 -0.20 -15.11 -2.71
N ARG A 119 0.97 -14.50 -3.00
CA ARG A 119 2.14 -14.49 -2.10
C ARG A 119 2.57 -13.12 -1.58
N ARG A 120 1.79 -12.05 -1.78
CA ARG A 120 2.01 -10.84 -0.97
C ARG A 120 1.47 -11.07 0.43
N LYS A 121 2.31 -11.71 1.26
CA LYS A 121 2.25 -11.61 2.72
C LYS A 121 2.10 -10.13 3.06
N ALA A 122 0.88 -9.71 3.39
CA ALA A 122 0.67 -8.50 4.15
C ALA A 122 1.45 -8.70 5.44
N HIS A 123 2.63 -8.08 5.53
CA HIS A 123 3.34 -7.96 6.79
C HIS A 123 2.60 -6.88 7.58
N PHE A 124 1.41 -7.25 8.06
CA PHE A 124 0.73 -6.49 9.09
C PHE A 124 1.70 -6.48 10.26
N PHE A 125 2.11 -5.29 10.68
CA PHE A 125 2.81 -5.08 11.93
C PHE A 125 1.87 -5.44 13.08
N LEU A 126 1.67 -6.74 13.33
CA LEU A 126 1.29 -7.22 14.65
C LEU A 126 2.59 -7.30 15.43
N GLY A 127 2.70 -6.43 16.43
CA GLY A 127 3.83 -6.42 17.36
C GLY A 127 4.24 -7.82 17.78
N SER A 128 5.55 -7.99 17.95
CA SER A 128 6.26 -9.21 18.35
C SER A 128 5.92 -9.71 19.77
N THR A 129 4.72 -9.44 20.29
CA THR A 129 4.37 -9.61 21.71
C THR A 129 3.59 -10.88 22.05
N ASN A 130 3.23 -11.75 21.09
CA ASN A 130 2.44 -12.95 21.40
C ASN A 130 3.19 -14.27 21.16
N LYS A 131 4.32 -14.47 21.86
CA LYS A 131 5.01 -15.77 21.99
C LYS A 131 4.11 -16.88 22.59
N LYS A 132 2.91 -16.53 23.05
CA LYS A 132 1.92 -17.41 23.68
C LYS A 132 0.72 -17.75 22.77
N ALA A 133 0.71 -17.43 21.48
CA ALA A 133 -0.40 -17.79 20.59
C ALA A 133 0.06 -18.77 19.49
N LYS A 134 -0.70 -19.85 19.27
CA LYS A 134 -0.53 -20.81 18.18
C LYS A 134 -1.54 -20.51 17.07
N THR A 135 -1.11 -20.54 15.82
CA THR A 135 -1.99 -20.41 14.65
C THR A 135 -2.21 -21.79 14.04
N VAL A 136 -3.47 -22.19 13.90
CA VAL A 136 -3.89 -23.46 13.29
C VAL A 136 -4.69 -23.14 12.03
N VAL A 137 -4.50 -23.91 10.98
CA VAL A 137 -5.29 -23.83 9.74
C VAL A 137 -6.16 -25.07 9.65
N LEU A 138 -7.47 -24.88 9.59
CA LEU A 138 -8.48 -25.92 9.48
C LEU A 138 -9.01 -25.94 8.05
N HIS A 139 -9.19 -27.13 7.48
CA HIS A 139 -9.98 -27.32 6.27
C HIS A 139 -11.41 -27.65 6.68
N ILE A 140 -12.39 -26.88 6.21
CA ILE A 140 -13.80 -27.04 6.57
C ILE A 140 -14.56 -27.42 5.30
N ASP A 141 -14.91 -28.69 5.19
CA ASP A 141 -15.74 -29.17 4.09
C ASP A 141 -17.13 -28.54 4.19
N GLY A 142 -17.59 -27.98 3.07
CA GLY A 142 -18.88 -27.29 3.01
C GLY A 142 -18.85 -25.82 3.44
N LEU A 143 -17.68 -25.17 3.49
CA LEU A 143 -17.56 -23.72 3.70
C LEU A 143 -17.75 -22.93 2.39
N ASP A 144 -18.89 -23.09 1.73
CA ASP A 144 -19.25 -22.45 0.47
C ASP A 144 -20.37 -21.41 0.61
N ASP A 145 -21.21 -21.51 1.66
CA ASP A 145 -22.31 -20.57 1.90
C ASP A 145 -22.11 -19.70 3.15
N SER A 146 -22.70 -18.50 3.12
CA SER A 146 -22.72 -17.59 4.27
C SER A 146 -23.39 -18.22 5.51
N ALA A 147 -24.46 -19.00 5.34
CA ALA A 147 -25.14 -19.66 6.45
C ALA A 147 -24.24 -20.67 7.19
N ARG A 148 -23.48 -21.48 6.44
CA ARG A 148 -22.54 -22.47 6.99
C ARG A 148 -21.33 -21.80 7.65
N ARG A 149 -20.90 -20.65 7.11
CA ARG A 149 -19.89 -19.80 7.75
C ARG A 149 -20.37 -19.27 9.11
N SER A 150 -21.58 -18.74 9.20
CA SER A 150 -22.12 -18.20 10.46
C SER A 150 -22.19 -19.26 11.56
N LEU A 151 -22.58 -20.50 11.22
CA LEU A 151 -22.56 -21.63 12.17
C LEU A 151 -21.14 -21.95 12.67
N CYS A 152 -20.16 -21.95 11.75
CA CYS A 152 -18.76 -22.16 12.13
C CYS A 152 -18.22 -21.01 12.99
N GLU A 153 -18.64 -19.78 12.70
CA GLU A 153 -18.30 -18.59 13.48
C GLU A 153 -18.83 -18.69 14.91
N GLU A 154 -20.11 -19.02 15.09
CA GLU A 154 -20.69 -19.24 16.42
C GLU A 154 -19.99 -20.35 17.19
N ALA A 155 -19.63 -21.46 16.53
CA ALA A 155 -18.89 -22.55 17.15
C ALA A 155 -17.48 -22.10 17.59
N LEU A 156 -16.75 -21.37 16.74
CA LEU A 156 -15.40 -20.88 17.05
C LEU A 156 -15.39 -19.82 18.15
N LEU A 157 -16.44 -19.00 18.27
CA LEU A 157 -16.61 -18.02 19.35
C LEU A 157 -16.82 -18.69 20.71
N LYS A 158 -17.45 -19.88 20.75
CA LYS A 158 -17.67 -20.66 21.98
C LYS A 158 -16.40 -21.36 22.48
N ILE A 159 -15.39 -21.55 21.63
CA ILE A 159 -14.14 -22.21 22.02
C ILE A 159 -13.30 -21.24 22.84
N ARG A 160 -13.16 -21.56 24.13
CA ARG A 160 -12.31 -20.79 25.05
C ARG A 160 -10.87 -20.79 24.55
N GLY A 161 -10.32 -19.59 24.36
CA GLY A 161 -8.93 -19.42 23.94
C GLY A 161 -8.71 -19.09 22.48
N VAL A 162 -9.76 -19.12 21.66
CA VAL A 162 -9.71 -18.53 20.33
C VAL A 162 -9.54 -17.02 20.48
N ILE A 163 -8.53 -16.48 19.81
CA ILE A 163 -8.17 -15.05 19.81
C ILE A 163 -8.76 -14.38 18.57
N SER A 164 -8.68 -15.06 17.43
CA SER A 164 -9.22 -14.58 16.17
C SER A 164 -9.36 -15.75 15.21
N PHE A 165 -10.33 -15.69 14.32
CA PHE A 165 -10.44 -16.62 13.20
C PHE A 165 -10.75 -15.85 11.92
N THR A 166 -10.31 -16.38 10.78
CA THR A 166 -10.64 -15.84 9.46
C THR A 166 -11.04 -16.96 8.51
N PHE A 167 -12.14 -16.77 7.79
CA PHE A 167 -12.64 -17.72 6.80
C PHE A 167 -12.21 -17.33 5.40
N GLN A 168 -11.66 -18.30 4.68
CA GLN A 168 -11.38 -18.23 3.26
C GLN A 168 -12.33 -19.19 2.53
N MET A 169 -13.50 -18.67 2.13
CA MET A 169 -14.56 -19.44 1.47
C MET A 169 -14.07 -20.10 0.16
N ALA A 170 -13.33 -19.36 -0.67
CA ALA A 170 -12.86 -19.84 -1.98
C ALA A 170 -11.99 -21.11 -1.93
N VAL A 171 -11.31 -21.34 -0.81
CA VAL A 171 -10.39 -22.48 -0.61
C VAL A 171 -10.84 -23.38 0.55
N LYS A 172 -12.03 -23.15 1.10
CA LYS A 172 -12.61 -23.92 2.21
C LYS A 172 -11.69 -24.02 3.44
N ARG A 173 -10.99 -22.93 3.77
CA ARG A 173 -10.05 -22.87 4.91
C ARG A 173 -10.47 -21.88 5.97
N CYS A 174 -10.24 -22.22 7.23
CA CYS A 174 -10.34 -21.32 8.36
C CYS A 174 -8.99 -21.21 9.07
N VAL A 175 -8.48 -20.00 9.27
CA VAL A 175 -7.25 -19.75 10.02
C VAL A 175 -7.63 -19.27 11.42
N VAL A 176 -7.27 -20.05 12.44
CA VAL A 176 -7.63 -19.78 13.84
C VAL A 176 -6.36 -19.51 14.64
N ARG A 177 -6.34 -18.41 15.38
CA ARG A 177 -5.31 -18.10 16.38
C ARG A 177 -5.85 -18.47 17.75
N ILE A 178 -5.13 -19.32 18.47
CA ILE A 178 -5.54 -19.85 19.77
C ILE A 178 -4.43 -19.55 20.79
N ARG A 179 -4.80 -19.23 22.02
CA ARG A 179 -3.84 -19.10 23.11
C ARG A 179 -3.20 -20.46 23.42
N SER A 180 -1.88 -20.48 23.51
CA SER A 180 -1.07 -21.69 23.75
C SER A 180 -1.10 -22.20 25.18
N ASP A 181 -1.60 -21.39 26.12
CA ASP A 181 -1.79 -21.74 27.53
C ASP A 181 -3.11 -22.45 27.82
N ILE A 182 -3.96 -22.60 26.80
CA ILE A 182 -5.17 -23.39 26.89
C ILE A 182 -4.83 -24.78 26.38
N LYS A 183 -4.71 -25.71 27.33
CA LYS A 183 -4.74 -27.14 27.07
C LYS A 183 -6.11 -27.42 26.46
N ALA A 184 -6.17 -27.49 25.13
CA ALA A 184 -7.30 -28.12 24.47
C ALA A 184 -7.30 -29.55 24.98
N GLU A 185 -8.16 -29.84 25.95
CA GLU A 185 -8.63 -31.19 26.24
C GLU A 185 -9.35 -31.64 24.96
N VAL A 186 -8.56 -32.05 23.96
CA VAL A 186 -9.04 -32.81 22.81
C VAL A 186 -9.39 -34.17 23.40
N SER A 187 -10.59 -34.27 23.95
CA SER A 187 -11.21 -35.56 24.25
C SER A 187 -11.24 -36.33 22.95
N THR A 188 -10.28 -37.24 22.86
CA THR A 188 -10.03 -38.12 21.75
C THR A 188 -11.08 -39.23 21.84
N THR A 189 -12.31 -38.98 21.42
CA THR A 189 -13.26 -40.06 21.17
C THR A 189 -14.35 -39.62 20.19
N THR A 190 -14.62 -40.49 19.23
CA THR A 190 -15.81 -40.56 18.36
C THR A 190 -15.94 -39.51 17.25
N GLN A 191 -15.44 -39.92 16.07
CA GLN A 191 -16.25 -40.12 14.86
C GLN A 191 -17.37 -39.10 14.62
N LEU A 192 -17.22 -38.37 13.51
CA LEU A 192 -18.27 -38.09 12.53
C LEU A 192 -19.61 -38.79 12.84
N MET A 193 -20.56 -38.03 13.36
CA MET A 193 -22.01 -38.17 13.14
C MET A 193 -22.67 -37.04 13.95
N LEU A 194 -23.13 -35.99 13.28
CA LEU A 194 -24.13 -35.09 13.84
C LEU A 194 -25.47 -35.83 13.71
N PRO A 195 -26.15 -36.20 14.80
CA PRO A 195 -27.54 -36.61 14.71
C PRO A 195 -28.38 -35.36 14.41
N PHE A 196 -29.18 -35.48 13.36
CA PHE A 196 -30.32 -34.65 13.09
C PHE A 196 -31.28 -34.72 14.29
N GLN A 197 -31.58 -33.58 14.91
CA GLN A 197 -32.67 -33.46 15.86
C GLN A 197 -33.43 -32.17 15.58
N GLU A 198 -34.56 -32.33 14.90
CA GLU A 198 -35.68 -31.40 14.88
C GLU A 198 -36.14 -31.15 16.32
N GLY A 199 -36.32 -29.89 16.68
CA GLY A 199 -36.80 -29.47 17.99
C GLY A 199 -36.92 -27.95 18.02
N ALA A 200 -38.09 -27.47 17.63
CA ALA A 200 -38.48 -26.07 17.68
C ALA A 200 -38.51 -25.57 19.13
N GLU A 201 -37.81 -24.48 19.44
CA GLU A 201 -38.15 -23.57 20.54
C GLU A 201 -37.78 -22.14 20.14
N GLU A 202 -38.80 -21.32 19.90
CA GLU A 202 -38.73 -19.88 19.63
C GLU A 202 -38.21 -19.15 20.89
N ALA A 203 -37.09 -18.44 20.76
CA ALA A 203 -36.64 -17.50 21.77
C ALA A 203 -36.93 -16.07 21.28
N VAL A 204 -37.92 -15.47 21.93
CA VAL A 204 -38.44 -14.10 21.74
C VAL A 204 -37.33 -13.07 21.90
N VAL A 205 -37.17 -12.20 20.90
CA VAL A 205 -36.30 -11.02 20.95
C VAL A 205 -37.00 -9.94 21.76
N GLU A 206 -36.47 -9.62 22.94
CA GLU A 206 -36.92 -8.50 23.76
C GLU A 206 -36.51 -7.18 23.08
N HIS A 207 -37.49 -6.40 22.62
CA HIS A 207 -37.30 -5.10 21.99
C HIS A 207 -36.97 -4.08 23.09
N ASN A 208 -35.78 -3.50 23.06
CA ASN A 208 -35.40 -2.39 23.93
C ASN A 208 -36.03 -1.10 23.36
N GLU A 209 -37.08 -0.58 23.99
CA GLU A 209 -37.84 0.61 23.54
C GLU A 209 -37.29 1.95 24.08
N ASP A 210 -36.14 1.99 24.75
CA ASP A 210 -35.59 3.25 25.29
C ASP A 210 -34.64 3.95 24.30
N ILE A 211 -35.19 4.45 23.19
CA ILE A 211 -34.52 5.46 22.35
C ILE A 211 -35.10 6.84 22.73
N PRO A 212 -34.29 7.80 23.21
CA PRO A 212 -34.77 9.15 23.47
C PRO A 212 -35.18 9.84 22.16
N ASP A 213 -36.23 10.65 22.26
CA ASP A 213 -36.84 11.37 21.15
C ASP A 213 -35.80 12.23 20.42
N TYR A 214 -35.69 12.04 19.10
CA TYR A 214 -34.73 12.78 18.27
C TYR A 214 -35.06 14.28 18.34
N LEU A 215 -34.03 15.11 18.52
CA LEU A 215 -34.18 16.57 18.38
C LEU A 215 -34.71 16.89 16.96
N PRO A 216 -35.65 17.84 16.83
CA PRO A 216 -36.15 18.24 15.52
C PRO A 216 -35.00 18.73 14.64
N GLU A 217 -34.98 18.24 13.41
CA GLU A 217 -34.04 18.69 12.39
C GLU A 217 -34.38 20.15 12.03
N GLU A 218 -33.74 21.10 12.71
CA GLU A 218 -33.75 22.50 12.28
C GLU A 218 -33.09 22.56 10.89
N GLU A 219 -33.91 22.93 9.91
CA GLU A 219 -33.59 23.09 8.49
C GLU A 219 -32.25 23.83 8.32
N SER A 220 -31.24 23.10 7.85
CA SER A 220 -29.91 23.68 7.62
C SER A 220 -30.00 24.70 6.48
N PRO A 221 -29.61 25.97 6.68
CA PRO A 221 -29.63 26.94 5.61
C PRO A 221 -28.57 26.55 4.58
N SER A 222 -28.99 26.36 3.34
CA SER A 222 -28.12 26.19 2.19
C SER A 222 -27.32 27.48 1.97
N GLN A 223 -26.05 27.49 2.38
CA GLN A 223 -25.15 28.61 2.10
C GLN A 223 -23.94 28.14 1.28
N GLU A 224 -23.72 28.93 0.22
CA GLU A 224 -22.91 28.65 -0.96
C GLU A 224 -21.45 28.32 -0.67
N GLN A 225 -20.92 27.43 -1.51
CA GLN A 225 -19.52 27.04 -1.55
C GLN A 225 -18.68 28.20 -2.09
N ASP A 226 -18.16 29.05 -1.21
CA ASP A 226 -16.86 29.66 -1.47
C ASP A 226 -16.25 30.29 -0.20
N LYS A 227 -14.95 30.05 -0.03
CA LYS A 227 -14.05 30.49 1.06
C LYS A 227 -13.99 29.57 2.29
N ALA A 228 -13.00 28.66 2.27
CA ALA A 228 -12.45 28.08 3.48
C ALA A 228 -11.65 29.14 4.26
N VAL A 229 -12.08 29.44 5.49
CA VAL A 229 -11.31 30.21 6.46
C VAL A 229 -10.44 29.25 7.27
N THR A 230 -9.13 29.28 7.05
CA THR A 230 -8.18 28.48 7.84
C THR A 230 -7.87 29.20 9.16
N ARG A 231 -8.20 28.54 10.26
CA ARG A 231 -7.90 28.97 11.62
C ARG A 231 -6.38 29.07 11.81
N VAL A 232 -5.89 30.27 12.09
CA VAL A 232 -4.50 30.50 12.54
C VAL A 232 -4.36 29.91 13.95
N GLY A 233 -3.48 28.92 14.10
CA GLY A 233 -3.15 28.33 15.39
C GLY A 233 -2.30 27.07 15.24
N SER A 234 -0.99 27.28 15.12
CA SER A 234 0.13 26.36 15.43
C SER A 234 -0.25 24.91 15.80
N ILE A 235 0.08 23.95 14.95
CA ILE A 235 1.02 22.83 15.21
C ILE A 235 1.42 22.26 13.84
N THR A 236 2.70 21.94 13.73
CA THR A 236 3.45 21.42 12.59
C THR A 236 2.92 20.09 12.04
N ASP A 237 2.52 20.05 10.76
CA ASP A 237 2.35 18.78 10.03
C ASP A 237 2.76 18.94 8.56
N GLY A 238 3.65 18.04 8.12
CA GLY A 238 4.45 18.11 6.89
C GLY A 238 3.68 17.88 5.58
N VAL A 239 2.76 18.79 5.25
CA VAL A 239 2.00 18.77 3.97
C VAL A 239 2.15 20.11 3.21
N GLY A 240 3.25 20.83 3.41
CA GLY A 240 3.46 22.16 2.79
C GLY A 240 4.51 22.23 1.66
N TRP A 241 5.37 21.22 1.50
CA TRP A 241 6.61 21.36 0.72
C TRP A 241 6.62 20.70 -0.67
N LEU A 242 5.82 19.65 -0.89
CA LEU A 242 5.68 19.05 -2.24
C LEU A 242 5.06 20.06 -3.23
N SER A 243 4.16 20.92 -2.77
CA SER A 243 3.63 22.02 -3.59
C SER A 243 4.68 23.04 -4.01
N THR A 244 5.74 23.27 -3.23
CA THR A 244 6.76 24.27 -3.57
C THR A 244 7.70 23.77 -4.67
N ALA A 245 8.14 22.51 -4.61
CA ALA A 245 8.94 21.89 -5.65
C ALA A 245 8.11 21.62 -6.93
N ALA A 246 6.85 21.20 -6.78
CA ALA A 246 5.93 21.04 -7.90
C ALA A 246 5.62 22.38 -8.60
N ASN A 247 5.53 23.49 -7.85
CA ASN A 247 5.35 24.83 -8.45
C ASN A 247 6.58 25.32 -9.22
N PHE A 248 7.79 24.95 -8.83
CA PHE A 248 8.98 25.30 -9.60
C PHE A 248 9.02 24.51 -10.91
N LEU A 249 8.76 23.20 -10.86
CA LEU A 249 8.70 22.36 -12.06
C LEU A 249 7.59 22.80 -13.02
N SER A 250 6.40 23.16 -12.50
CA SER A 250 5.30 23.63 -13.33
C SER A 250 5.57 25.01 -13.95
N ARG A 251 6.11 25.97 -13.20
CA ARG A 251 6.32 27.35 -13.69
C ARG A 251 7.60 27.53 -14.50
N SER A 252 8.59 26.66 -14.35
CA SER A 252 9.85 26.75 -15.10
C SER A 252 9.79 26.10 -16.49
N PHE A 253 8.84 25.19 -16.74
CA PHE A 253 8.88 24.35 -17.93
C PHE A 253 7.55 24.17 -18.70
N TYR A 254 6.43 24.73 -18.21
CA TYR A 254 5.22 24.92 -19.02
C TYR A 254 5.13 26.37 -19.51
N TRP A 255 5.22 26.56 -20.82
CA TRP A 255 4.74 27.74 -21.56
C TRP A 255 3.40 27.43 -22.20
#